data_AF-A3WYD6-F1
#
_entry.id   AF-A3WYD6-F1
#
_cell.length_a   1.000
_cell.length_b   1.000
_cell.length_c   1.000
_cell.angle_alpha   90.00
_cell.angle_beta   90.00
_cell.angle_gamma   90.00
#
_symmetry.space_group_name_H-M   'P 1'
#
loop_
_entity.id
_entity.type
_entity.pdbx_description
1 polymer ?
#
loop_
_entity_poly.entity_id
_entity_poly.type
_entity_poly.pdbx_seq_one_letter_code
_entity_poly.pdbx_strand_id
1 'polypeptide(L)' 'MQRYVREENILLCRKLLAETTDEEKRKIILRLLAEEEAKELQPLSAERN' A
#
# COMPACT_ATOMS: atom_id res chain seq x y z
N MET A 1 -2.97 -14.91 4.97
CA MET A 1 -2.18 -14.53 3.77
C MET A 1 -2.25 -13.05 3.45
N GLN A 2 -3.44 -12.45 3.33
CA GLN A 2 -3.61 -11.05 2.87
C GLN A 2 -2.95 -9.98 3.76
N ARG A 3 -2.90 -10.14 5.09
CA ARG A 3 -2.19 -9.20 5.97
C ARG A 3 -0.69 -9.14 5.70
N TYR A 4 -0.04 -10.29 5.50
CA TYR A 4 1.39 -10.38 5.17
C TYR A 4 1.70 -9.72 3.82
N VAL A 5 0.87 -10.01 2.80
CA VAL A 5 1.03 -9.39 1.46
C VAL A 5 0.89 -7.86 1.54
N ARG A 6 -0.03 -7.36 2.37
CA ARG A 6 -0.21 -5.93 2.60
C ARG A 6 0.99 -5.28 3.28
N GLU A 7 1.47 -5.89 4.36
CA GLU A 7 2.66 -5.39 5.08
C GLU A 7 3.88 -5.32 4.14
N GLU A 8 4.08 -6.35 3.32
CA GLU A 8 5.12 -6.36 2.29
C GLU A 8 4.91 -5.28 1.23
N ASN A 9 3.67 -5.04 0.77
CA ASN A 9 3.36 -3.98 -0.18
C ASN A 9 3.69 -2.58 0.36
N ILE A 10 3.36 -2.32 1.63
CA ILE A 10 3.67 -1.05 2.31
C ILE A 10 5.18 -0.86 2.41
N LEU A 11 5.91 -1.89 2.86
CA LEU A 11 7.37 -1.85 2.95
C LEU A 11 8.02 -1.63 1.57
N LEU A 12 7.51 -2.30 0.53
CA LEU A 12 7.99 -2.15 -0.83
C LEU A 12 7.74 -0.74 -1.36
N CYS A 13 6.55 -0.17 -1.15
CA CYS A 13 6.24 1.19 -1.57
C CYS A 13 7.14 2.23 -0.88
N ARG A 14 7.41 2.06 0.43
CA ARG A 14 8.33 2.95 1.18
C ARG A 14 9.76 2.87 0.66
N LYS A 15 10.24 1.66 0.33
CA LYS A 15 11.56 1.45 -0.27
C LYS A 15 11.65 2.12 -1.65
N LEU A 16 10.65 1.89 -2.50
CA LEU A 16 10.59 2.52 -3.83
C LEU A 16 10.52 4.05 -3.76
N LEU A 17 9.85 4.62 -2.75
CA LEU A 17 9.84 6.07 -2.52
C LEU A 17 11.20 6.65 -2.15
N ALA A 18 11.97 5.91 -1.34
CA ALA A 18 13.31 6.33 -0.95
C ALA A 18 14.32 6.25 -2.10
N GLU A 19 14.13 5.28 -3.01
CA GLU A 19 15.04 5.03 -4.14
C GLU A 19 14.67 5.82 -5.40
N THR A 20 13.40 6.23 -5.57
CA THR A 20 12.97 6.95 -6.77
C THR A 20 13.39 8.42 -6.74
N THR A 21 14.05 8.87 -7.80
CA THR A 21 14.35 10.29 -8.06
C THR A 21 13.35 10.93 -9.02
N ASP A 22 12.62 10.10 -9.78
CA ASP A 22 11.57 10.48 -10.70
C ASP A 22 10.30 10.92 -9.96
N GLU A 23 9.88 12.16 -10.19
CA GLU A 23 8.72 12.78 -9.53
C GLU A 23 7.38 12.19 -9.97
N GLU A 24 7.26 11.74 -11.22
CA GLU A 24 6.02 11.15 -11.72
C GLU A 24 5.81 9.77 -11.11
N LYS A 25 6.89 8.96 -11.06
CA LYS A 25 6.89 7.69 -10.33
C LYS A 25 6.63 7.89 -8.84
N ARG A 26 7.21 8.93 -8.23
CA ARG A 26 6.97 9.27 -6.81
C ARG A 26 5.48 9.51 -6.54
N LYS A 27 4.77 10.25 -7.39
CA LYS A 27 3.32 10.49 -7.26
C LYS A 27 2.52 9.18 -7.35
N ILE A 28 2.88 8.30 -8.27
CA ILE A 28 2.23 6.98 -8.43
C ILE A 28 2.44 6.13 -7.17
N ILE A 29 3.67 6.04 -6.67
CA ILE A 29 3.98 5.22 -5.48
C ILE A 29 3.28 5.77 -4.23
N LEU A 30 3.21 7.10 -4.07
CA LEU A 30 2.44 7.72 -2.97
C LEU A 30 0.96 7.36 -3.02
N ARG A 31 0.36 7.36 -4.22
CA ARG A 31 -1.03 6.97 -4.40
C ARG A 31 -1.26 5.50 -4.03
N LEU A 32 -0.39 4.60 -4.50
CA LEU A 32 -0.48 3.17 -4.17
C LEU A 32 -0.31 2.92 -2.67
N LEU A 33 0.62 3.62 -2.02
CA LEU A 33 0.81 3.54 -0.58
C LEU A 33 -0.45 3.99 0.18
N ALA A 34 -1.05 5.11 -0.22
CA ALA A 34 -2.29 5.61 0.39
C ALA A 34 -3.48 4.64 0.19
N GLU A 35 -3.61 4.04 -0.99
CA GLU A 35 -4.63 3.03 -1.28
C GLU A 35 -4.43 1.77 -0.40
N GLU A 36 -3.18 1.34 -0.19
CA GLU A 36 -2.86 0.18 0.66
C GLU A 36 -3.03 0.50 2.15
N GLU A 37 -2.69 1.72 2.59
CA GLU A 37 -2.94 2.21 3.95
C GLU A 37 -4.45 2.36 4.21
N ALA A 38 -5.25 2.83 3.24
CA ALA A 38 -6.70 2.94 3.38
C ALA A 38 -7.42 1.57 3.52
N LYS A 39 -6.84 0.49 2.98
CA LYS A 39 -7.35 -0.88 3.19
C LYS A 39 -7.30 -1.33 4.65
N GLU A 40 -6.59 -0.63 5.55
CA GLU A 40 -6.64 -0.88 7.00
C GLU A 40 -7.99 -0.54 7.62
N LEU A 41 -8.64 0.49 7.07
CA LEU A 41 -9.87 1.06 7.61
C LEU A 41 -11.12 0.29 7.17
N GLN A 42 -10.97 -0.69 6.28
CA GLN A 42 -12.01 -1.67 6.02
C GLN A 42 -11.75 -2.87 6.91
N PRO A 43 -12.36 -2.94 8.12
CA PRO A 43 -12.43 -4.23 8.80
C PRO A 43 -13.09 -5.19 7.82
N LEU A 44 -12.50 -6.37 7.68
CA LEU A 44 -13.11 -7.53 7.06
C LEU A 44 -14.45 -7.83 7.77
N SER A 45 -15.49 -7.10 7.43
CA SER A 45 -16.87 -7.35 7.79
C SER A 45 -17.68 -7.42 6.51
N ALA A 46 -17.31 -8.35 5.63
CA ALA A 46 -18.18 -8.79 4.54
C ALA A 46 -17.88 -10.24 4.13
N GLU A 47 -17.37 -11.07 5.05
CA GLU A 47 -17.54 -12.52 4.98
C GLU A 47 -18.47 -12.93 6.13
N ARG A 48 -19.75 -12.59 6.00
CA ARG A 48 -20.79 -13.29 6.76
C ARG A 48 -22.14 -13.20 6.04
N ASN A 49 -22.53 -14.38 5.56
CA ASN A 49 -23.82 -14.84 5.02
C ASN A 49 -24.07 -14.66 3.53
#